data_AF-A0A7S3E667-F1
#
_entry.id   AF-A0A7S3E667-F1
#
_cell.length_a   1.000
_cell.length_b   1.000
_cell.length_c   1.000
_cell.angle_alpha   90.00
_cell.angle_beta   90.00
_cell.angle_gamma   90.00
#
_symmetry.space_group_name_H-M   'P 1'
#
loop_
_entity.id
_entity.type
_entity.pdbx_description
1 polymer ?
#
loop_
_entity_poly.entity_id
_entity_poly.type
_entity_poly.pdbx_seq_one_letter_code
_entity_poly.pdbx_strand_id
1 'polypeptide(L)'
;QTHRTDDPAAPTMKRVSAAFSLALALAVLLLATTMFLGCSAEASEHSLRHLLDEGDNATDATMAAGAGAAGEDDDHDHDDHDDDHKDGDHDDHDDHDDDHDDHDDHDDDHDDDHDDHDDHDDHDHDHAHEKCACLSREQGWTLDCSSPDKVQDAVNFLEDQANDCGTKGNADCQQNFHILQAHHDYCPYDALPTGSEKVFHAYEDAHEDCWVQRQYDASLAPCPAFDCADKDALSKLNDDAQYLYKNCTGACDSDECAAAFQRILMAHDTCEEDDLPGVVETGLHDFEEVCETQICNTVADTYDLNAVECTA
;
A
#
# COMPACT_ATOMS: atom_id res chain seq x y z
N GLN A 1 -12.87 3.36 93.67
CA GLN A 1 -14.19 2.99 93.12
C GLN A 1 -14.65 4.17 92.28
N THR A 2 -14.72 3.95 90.95
CA THR A 2 -15.95 4.05 90.11
C THR A 2 -16.20 5.48 89.64
N HIS A 3 -15.95 5.75 88.35
CA HIS A 3 -16.95 5.84 87.27
C HIS A 3 -17.71 7.17 87.28
N ARG A 4 -18.08 7.79 86.15
CA ARG A 4 -17.85 7.63 84.72
C ARG A 4 -18.41 8.94 84.16
N THR A 5 -17.72 9.53 83.19
CA THR A 5 -18.15 10.69 82.42
C THR A 5 -19.18 10.26 81.38
N ASP A 6 -20.22 11.06 81.19
CA ASP A 6 -20.99 11.08 79.94
C ASP A 6 -21.25 12.55 79.57
N ASP A 7 -20.79 12.93 78.38
CA ASP A 7 -21.47 13.90 77.52
C ASP A 7 -21.16 13.58 76.04
N PRO A 8 -22.13 13.66 75.10
CA PRO A 8 -21.99 13.25 73.72
C PRO A 8 -21.82 14.44 72.75
N ALA A 9 -20.98 14.29 71.72
CA ALA A 9 -20.94 15.21 70.58
C ALA A 9 -20.63 14.50 69.23
N ALA A 10 -21.69 14.40 68.43
CA ALA A 10 -21.84 14.63 66.98
C ALA A 10 -21.13 13.78 65.88
N PRO A 11 -21.74 13.69 64.66
CA PRO A 11 -21.41 12.74 63.58
C PRO A 11 -21.03 13.41 62.24
N THR A 12 -19.79 13.29 61.75
CA THR A 12 -19.36 14.01 60.51
C THR A 12 -18.24 13.33 59.69
N MET A 13 -18.23 12.00 59.55
CA MET A 13 -17.19 11.35 58.71
C MET A 13 -17.68 10.49 57.53
N LYS A 14 -18.97 10.14 57.43
CA LYS A 14 -19.45 9.22 56.38
C LYS A 14 -19.84 9.84 55.04
N ARG A 15 -20.00 11.17 54.94
CA ARG A 15 -20.46 11.84 53.70
C ARG A 15 -19.34 12.26 52.74
N VAL A 16 -18.09 12.36 53.22
CA VAL A 16 -16.96 12.81 52.40
C VAL A 16 -16.45 11.70 51.47
N SER A 17 -16.52 10.44 51.91
CA SER A 17 -15.98 9.30 51.14
C SER A 17 -16.81 8.96 49.90
N ALA A 18 -18.14 9.13 49.95
CA ALA A 18 -19.01 8.75 48.82
C ALA A 18 -18.95 9.76 47.66
N ALA A 19 -18.76 11.06 47.96
CA ALA A 19 -18.63 12.10 46.95
C ALA A 19 -17.30 11.99 46.18
N PHE A 20 -16.23 11.57 46.86
CA PHE A 20 -14.91 11.38 46.23
C PHE A 20 -14.89 10.17 45.29
N SER A 21 -15.55 9.06 45.66
CA SER A 21 -15.63 7.87 44.82
C SER A 21 -16.47 8.08 43.55
N LEU A 22 -17.53 8.91 43.62
CA LEU A 22 -18.36 9.19 42.45
C LEU A 22 -17.67 10.15 41.46
N ALA A 23 -16.92 11.14 41.95
CA ALA A 23 -16.16 12.05 41.11
C ALA A 23 -15.01 11.34 40.37
N LEU A 24 -14.34 10.39 41.02
CA LEU A 24 -13.29 9.59 40.39
C LEU A 24 -13.86 8.64 39.32
N ALA A 25 -15.01 8.02 39.58
CA ALA A 25 -15.68 7.16 38.60
C ALA A 25 -16.16 7.95 37.37
N LEU A 26 -16.66 9.19 37.55
CA LEU A 26 -17.04 10.05 36.43
C LEU A 26 -15.83 10.49 35.59
N ALA A 27 -14.71 10.81 36.25
CA ALA A 27 -13.49 11.23 35.55
C ALA A 27 -12.87 10.09 34.72
N VAL A 28 -12.88 8.86 35.23
CA VAL A 28 -12.43 7.67 34.49
C VAL A 28 -13.36 7.38 33.30
N LEU A 29 -14.67 7.55 33.47
CA LEU A 29 -15.63 7.36 32.38
C LEU A 29 -15.48 8.44 31.28
N LEU A 30 -15.24 9.70 31.66
CA LEU A 30 -14.97 10.80 30.71
C LEU A 30 -13.68 10.57 29.92
N LEU A 31 -12.60 10.13 30.59
CA LEU A 31 -11.33 9.81 29.93
C LEU A 31 -11.45 8.62 28.96
N ALA A 32 -12.21 7.59 29.34
CA ALA A 32 -12.49 6.45 28.45
C ALA A 32 -13.29 6.88 27.22
N THR A 33 -14.28 7.78 27.37
CA THR A 33 -15.06 8.28 26.22
C THR A 33 -14.25 9.17 25.27
N THR A 34 -13.29 9.94 25.78
CA THR A 34 -12.42 10.77 24.92
C THR A 34 -11.40 9.94 24.14
N MET A 35 -10.95 8.81 24.67
CA MET A 35 -10.09 7.86 23.93
C MET A 35 -10.85 7.17 22.79
N PHE A 36 -12.13 6.84 23.00
CA PHE A 36 -12.96 6.25 21.93
C PHE A 36 -13.34 7.23 20.83
N LEU A 37 -13.48 8.53 21.11
CA LEU A 37 -13.77 9.53 20.07
C LEU A 37 -12.51 10.03 19.35
N GLY A 38 -11.32 9.93 19.95
CA GLY A 38 -10.05 10.32 19.32
C GLY A 38 -9.59 9.33 18.24
N CYS A 39 -9.93 8.04 18.38
CA CYS A 39 -9.49 7.01 17.44
C CYS A 39 -10.28 7.02 16.10
N SER A 40 -11.41 7.72 16.02
CA SER A 40 -12.28 7.73 14.83
C SER A 40 -12.18 8.99 13.99
N ALA A 41 -11.47 10.04 14.44
CA ALA A 41 -11.37 11.30 13.70
C ALA A 41 -10.14 11.37 12.78
N GLU A 42 -9.04 10.68 13.13
CA GLU A 42 -7.78 10.76 12.35
C GLU A 42 -7.75 9.76 11.19
N ALA A 43 -8.53 8.68 11.23
CA ALA A 43 -8.61 7.69 10.16
C ALA A 43 -9.39 8.15 8.91
N SER A 44 -10.16 9.26 8.98
CA SER A 44 -11.04 9.69 7.89
C SER A 44 -10.46 10.80 7.00
N GLU A 45 -9.41 11.51 7.43
CA GLU A 45 -8.89 12.67 6.66
C GLU A 45 -7.67 12.33 5.78
N HIS A 46 -7.02 11.19 6.00
CA HIS A 46 -5.85 10.79 5.20
C HIS A 46 -6.24 10.05 3.91
N SER A 47 -7.20 9.11 3.95
CA SER A 47 -7.67 8.40 2.74
C SER A 47 -8.43 9.29 1.76
N LEU A 48 -9.04 10.40 2.20
CA LEU A 48 -9.84 11.26 1.33
C LEU A 48 -9.02 12.30 0.55
N ARG A 49 -7.76 12.54 0.95
CA ARG A 49 -6.88 13.52 0.30
C ARG A 49 -6.20 13.00 -0.96
N HIS A 50 -6.03 11.69 -1.09
CA HIS A 50 -5.40 11.09 -2.26
C HIS A 50 -6.34 11.02 -3.49
N LEU A 51 -7.66 11.07 -3.29
CA LEU A 51 -8.65 10.93 -4.38
C LEU A 51 -8.98 12.22 -5.16
N LEU A 52 -8.35 13.36 -4.82
CA LEU A 52 -8.69 14.66 -5.43
C LEU A 52 -7.62 15.23 -6.38
N ASP A 53 -6.48 14.56 -6.59
CA ASP A 53 -5.37 15.11 -7.38
C ASP A 53 -5.33 14.66 -8.85
N GLU A 54 -6.10 13.64 -9.26
CA GLU A 54 -6.01 13.09 -10.63
C GLU A 54 -7.27 13.32 -11.50
N GLY A 55 -8.07 14.33 -11.15
CA GLY A 55 -9.39 14.57 -11.74
C GLY A 55 -9.48 15.54 -12.93
N ASP A 56 -8.38 15.97 -13.56
CA ASP A 56 -8.42 16.99 -14.63
C ASP A 56 -7.88 16.47 -15.98
N ASN A 57 -8.44 15.37 -16.51
CA ASN A 57 -8.36 15.12 -17.95
C ASN A 57 -9.49 14.24 -18.50
N ALA A 58 -10.73 14.73 -18.49
CA ALA A 58 -11.77 14.14 -19.33
C ALA A 58 -12.93 15.11 -19.57
N THR A 59 -12.82 15.95 -20.61
CA THR A 59 -14.03 16.48 -21.26
C THR A 59 -13.90 16.42 -22.79
N ASP A 60 -14.36 15.33 -23.38
CA ASP A 60 -15.01 15.39 -24.69
C ASP A 60 -16.12 14.32 -24.80
N ALA A 61 -17.14 14.67 -25.57
CA ALA A 61 -18.27 13.88 -26.06
C ALA A 61 -19.57 13.85 -25.23
N THR A 62 -20.40 14.85 -25.59
CA THR A 62 -21.84 14.75 -25.94
C THR A 62 -22.90 14.79 -24.84
N MET A 63 -23.78 15.79 -24.91
CA MET A 63 -25.13 15.63 -25.47
C MET A 63 -25.89 16.97 -25.59
N ALA A 64 -26.53 17.14 -26.74
CA ALA A 64 -27.38 18.26 -27.08
C ALA A 64 -28.78 18.16 -26.45
N ALA A 65 -29.33 19.29 -25.96
CA ALA A 65 -30.74 19.69 -26.15
C ALA A 65 -31.06 21.04 -25.45
N GLY A 66 -31.65 21.99 -26.21
CA GLY A 66 -32.78 22.76 -25.71
C GLY A 66 -32.61 24.23 -25.27
N ALA A 67 -32.69 25.14 -26.26
CA ALA A 67 -33.48 26.39 -26.30
C ALA A 67 -33.26 27.54 -25.27
N GLY A 68 -32.93 28.73 -25.82
CA GLY A 68 -33.79 29.92 -25.60
C GLY A 68 -33.16 31.22 -25.06
N ALA A 69 -32.74 32.09 -26.00
CA ALA A 69 -32.94 33.55 -26.08
C ALA A 69 -32.22 34.57 -25.13
N ALA A 70 -31.53 35.52 -25.81
CA ALA A 70 -31.33 36.97 -25.54
C ALA A 70 -30.63 37.40 -24.24
N GLY A 71 -29.69 38.35 -24.17
CA GLY A 71 -29.09 39.31 -25.10
C GLY A 71 -28.36 40.39 -24.25
N GLU A 72 -27.37 41.06 -24.87
CA GLU A 72 -26.80 42.40 -24.54
C GLU A 72 -25.79 42.52 -23.38
N ASP A 73 -24.50 42.58 -23.79
CA ASP A 73 -23.48 43.63 -23.59
C ASP A 73 -23.32 44.36 -22.24
N ASP A 74 -22.11 44.30 -21.67
CA ASP A 74 -21.45 45.45 -21.01
C ASP A 74 -19.92 45.25 -21.01
N ASP A 75 -19.23 46.23 -21.61
CA ASP A 75 -17.78 46.41 -21.70
C ASP A 75 -17.15 46.66 -20.31
N HIS A 76 -15.85 46.34 -20.12
CA HIS A 76 -14.89 47.20 -19.42
C HIS A 76 -13.43 46.80 -19.69
N ASP A 77 -12.65 47.82 -20.08
CA ASP A 77 -11.22 47.88 -20.37
C ASP A 77 -10.31 47.33 -19.26
N HIS A 78 -9.10 46.92 -19.64
CA HIS A 78 -7.86 47.43 -19.04
C HIS A 78 -6.68 47.28 -20.03
N ASP A 79 -6.31 48.40 -20.64
CA ASP A 79 -4.94 48.71 -21.03
C ASP A 79 -4.08 48.88 -19.76
N ASP A 80 -2.87 48.33 -19.76
CA ASP A 80 -1.68 49.08 -19.34
C ASP A 80 -0.40 48.39 -19.84
N HIS A 81 0.49 49.27 -20.31
CA HIS A 81 1.70 49.07 -21.07
C HIS A 81 2.96 49.10 -20.17
N ASP A 82 4.09 48.67 -20.74
CA ASP A 82 5.48 49.12 -20.46
C ASP A 82 6.15 48.57 -19.16
N ASP A 83 7.45 48.22 -19.05
CA ASP A 83 8.67 48.52 -19.81
C ASP A 83 9.85 47.58 -19.38
N ASP A 84 10.81 47.43 -20.29
CA ASP A 84 12.29 47.38 -20.11
C ASP A 84 13.04 46.30 -19.30
N HIS A 85 13.92 45.56 -20.01
CA HIS A 85 15.42 45.57 -19.96
C HIS A 85 15.95 44.32 -20.72
N LYS A 86 16.59 44.38 -21.91
CA LYS A 86 18.00 44.77 -22.25
C LYS A 86 19.07 44.08 -21.39
N ASP A 87 20.14 43.43 -21.85
CA ASP A 87 20.83 43.27 -23.16
C ASP A 87 21.85 42.09 -23.04
N GLY A 88 22.24 41.49 -24.18
CA GLY A 88 23.59 40.96 -24.51
C GLY A 88 24.04 39.64 -23.87
N ASP A 89 24.72 38.70 -24.53
CA ASP A 89 25.39 38.67 -25.84
C ASP A 89 25.75 37.21 -26.16
N HIS A 90 26.16 36.99 -27.42
CA HIS A 90 26.96 35.91 -28.00
C HIS A 90 26.23 34.75 -28.68
N ASP A 91 26.64 34.28 -29.86
CA ASP A 91 27.35 34.82 -31.04
C ASP A 91 27.39 33.59 -31.99
N ASP A 92 26.91 33.77 -33.22
CA ASP A 92 27.35 33.18 -34.49
C ASP A 92 28.03 31.80 -34.51
N HIS A 93 27.44 30.83 -35.24
CA HIS A 93 28.17 30.08 -36.26
C HIS A 93 27.23 29.58 -37.37
N ASP A 94 27.28 30.33 -38.47
CA ASP A 94 26.72 30.03 -39.79
C ASP A 94 27.49 28.91 -40.52
N ASP A 95 26.79 28.36 -41.53
CA ASP A 95 27.25 27.75 -42.78
C ASP A 95 27.95 26.37 -42.74
N HIS A 96 27.25 25.35 -43.26
CA HIS A 96 27.78 24.58 -44.39
C HIS A 96 26.64 24.00 -45.24
N ASP A 97 26.55 24.55 -46.46
CA ASP A 97 25.70 24.15 -47.58
C ASP A 97 26.04 22.76 -48.14
N ASP A 98 25.00 22.21 -48.77
CA ASP A 98 24.90 21.07 -49.68
C ASP A 98 26.13 20.73 -50.54
N ASP A 99 26.46 19.43 -50.63
CA ASP A 99 26.98 18.82 -51.86
C ASP A 99 26.50 17.36 -51.96
N HIS A 100 25.70 17.11 -53.01
CA HIS A 100 25.37 15.79 -53.54
C HIS A 100 26.51 15.31 -54.45
N ASP A 101 26.82 14.01 -54.44
CA ASP A 101 26.81 13.13 -55.63
C ASP A 101 27.66 11.85 -55.41
N ASP A 102 27.01 10.72 -55.72
CA ASP A 102 27.50 9.46 -56.32
C ASP A 102 28.76 8.75 -55.78
N HIS A 103 28.57 7.50 -55.33
CA HIS A 103 29.32 6.36 -55.87
C HIS A 103 28.55 5.03 -55.72
N ASP A 104 28.21 4.45 -56.87
CA ASP A 104 27.73 3.10 -57.12
C ASP A 104 28.75 2.00 -56.76
N ASP A 105 28.19 0.81 -56.48
CA ASP A 105 28.71 -0.55 -56.70
C ASP A 105 30.02 -1.01 -56.04
N HIS A 106 29.88 -1.87 -55.02
CA HIS A 106 30.71 -3.07 -54.87
C HIS A 106 29.88 -4.24 -54.32
N ASP A 107 29.39 -5.08 -55.22
CA ASP A 107 29.25 -6.52 -54.97
C ASP A 107 30.65 -7.13 -54.86
N ASP A 108 30.89 -7.95 -53.83
CA ASP A 108 31.56 -9.27 -53.91
C ASP A 108 31.93 -9.77 -52.49
N ASP A 109 31.30 -10.89 -52.14
CA ASP A 109 31.82 -12.04 -51.37
C ASP A 109 32.63 -11.80 -50.09
N HIS A 110 32.03 -12.14 -48.94
CA HIS A 110 32.68 -13.04 -47.98
C HIS A 110 31.66 -13.81 -47.14
N ASP A 111 31.76 -15.14 -47.24
CA ASP A 111 31.19 -16.14 -46.35
C ASP A 111 31.53 -15.83 -44.89
N ASP A 112 30.54 -15.86 -44.01
CA ASP A 112 30.73 -16.29 -42.63
C ASP A 112 29.51 -17.12 -42.19
N ASP A 113 29.75 -18.43 -42.19
CA ASP A 113 28.97 -19.42 -41.45
C ASP A 113 28.80 -18.97 -39.99
N HIS A 114 27.56 -18.70 -39.60
CA HIS A 114 27.15 -18.71 -38.20
C HIS A 114 25.91 -19.59 -38.03
N ASP A 115 26.08 -20.88 -38.30
CA ASP A 115 25.44 -21.92 -37.50
C ASP A 115 26.27 -22.05 -36.21
N ASP A 116 25.81 -21.47 -35.11
CA ASP A 116 25.88 -22.08 -33.78
C ASP A 116 25.16 -21.15 -32.77
N HIS A 117 24.07 -21.69 -32.24
CA HIS A 117 23.60 -21.56 -30.86
C HIS A 117 24.02 -20.31 -30.09
N ASP A 118 23.05 -19.44 -29.79
CA ASP A 118 22.94 -18.91 -28.44
C ASP A 118 21.49 -19.03 -28.00
N ASP A 119 21.36 -19.65 -26.84
CA ASP A 119 20.12 -19.97 -26.16
C ASP A 119 19.19 -18.75 -26.10
N HIS A 120 17.89 -19.03 -26.21
CA HIS A 120 16.89 -18.13 -25.69
C HIS A 120 17.11 -18.05 -24.19
N ASP A 121 17.97 -17.13 -23.76
CA ASP A 121 17.94 -16.59 -22.41
C ASP A 121 16.53 -16.01 -22.24
N ASP A 122 15.68 -16.79 -21.57
CA ASP A 122 14.51 -16.28 -20.88
C ASP A 122 14.98 -15.08 -20.09
N HIS A 123 14.68 -13.88 -20.60
CA HIS A 123 14.75 -12.66 -19.83
C HIS A 123 13.62 -12.69 -18.80
N ASP A 124 13.79 -13.55 -17.80
CA ASP A 124 13.18 -13.37 -16.49
C ASP A 124 13.77 -12.07 -15.96
N HIS A 125 12.99 -10.99 -16.09
CA HIS A 125 13.20 -9.76 -15.34
C HIS A 125 12.71 -9.96 -13.90
N ASP A 126 13.02 -11.12 -13.32
CA ASP A 126 12.87 -11.40 -11.90
C ASP A 126 13.98 -10.58 -11.24
N HIS A 127 13.62 -9.43 -10.69
CA HIS A 127 14.45 -8.81 -9.68
C HIS A 127 14.55 -9.85 -8.57
N ALA A 128 15.63 -10.63 -8.55
CA ALA A 128 15.75 -11.79 -7.69
C ALA A 128 15.87 -11.36 -6.22
N HIS A 129 14.74 -10.98 -5.62
CA HIS A 129 14.59 -10.73 -4.21
C HIS A 129 15.10 -11.95 -3.47
N GLU A 130 15.82 -11.72 -2.37
CA GLU A 130 16.27 -12.84 -1.54
C GLU A 130 15.03 -13.58 -1.03
N LYS A 131 15.08 -14.92 -0.99
CA LYS A 131 13.89 -15.69 -0.56
C LYS A 131 13.72 -15.52 0.94
N CYS A 132 12.52 -15.17 1.42
CA CYS A 132 12.29 -14.98 2.85
C CYS A 132 12.64 -16.22 3.67
N ALA A 133 12.43 -17.43 3.12
CA ALA A 133 12.84 -18.67 3.77
C ALA A 133 14.36 -18.76 4.01
N CYS A 134 15.17 -18.17 3.13
CA CYS A 134 16.63 -18.12 3.28
C CYS A 134 17.05 -17.11 4.34
N LEU A 135 16.48 -15.90 4.32
CA LEU A 135 16.68 -14.89 5.36
C LEU A 135 16.25 -15.40 6.74
N SER A 136 15.16 -16.16 6.82
CA SER A 136 14.70 -16.76 8.08
C SER A 136 15.75 -17.66 8.72
N ARG A 137 16.43 -18.48 7.90
CA ARG A 137 17.47 -19.40 8.34
C ARG A 137 18.74 -18.67 8.72
N GLU A 138 19.12 -17.65 7.94
CA GLU A 138 20.31 -16.83 8.20
C GLU A 138 20.17 -15.99 9.48
N GLN A 139 19.03 -15.31 9.64
CA GLN A 139 18.76 -14.39 10.75
C GLN A 139 18.18 -15.10 11.98
N GLY A 140 17.86 -16.40 11.87
CA GLY A 140 17.49 -17.25 12.99
C GLY A 140 16.08 -17.05 13.53
N TRP A 141 15.12 -16.74 12.65
CA TRP A 141 13.69 -16.68 12.96
C TRP A 141 12.92 -17.77 12.20
N THR A 142 11.63 -17.92 12.48
CA THR A 142 10.76 -18.95 11.87
C THR A 142 9.54 -18.27 11.30
N LEU A 143 9.18 -18.63 10.07
CA LEU A 143 7.92 -18.24 9.46
C LEU A 143 6.82 -19.18 9.96
N ASP A 144 5.98 -18.68 10.86
CA ASP A 144 4.95 -19.47 11.56
C ASP A 144 3.67 -18.66 11.76
N CYS A 145 2.66 -18.94 10.93
CA CYS A 145 1.35 -18.29 11.00
C CYS A 145 0.57 -18.60 12.28
N SER A 146 1.03 -19.52 13.13
CA SER A 146 0.41 -19.75 14.44
C SER A 146 0.98 -18.89 15.56
N SER A 147 1.99 -18.07 15.27
CA SER A 147 2.76 -17.30 16.27
C SER A 147 2.67 -15.77 16.02
N PRO A 148 1.49 -15.14 16.21
CA PRO A 148 1.32 -13.70 15.98
C PRO A 148 2.19 -12.84 16.91
N ASP A 149 2.58 -13.37 18.09
CA ASP A 149 3.46 -12.67 19.03
C ASP A 149 4.80 -12.28 18.38
N LYS A 150 5.33 -13.09 17.46
CA LYS A 150 6.60 -12.78 16.78
C LYS A 150 6.48 -11.64 15.79
N VAL A 151 5.39 -11.63 15.03
CA VAL A 151 5.06 -10.52 14.14
C VAL A 151 4.79 -9.26 14.95
N GLN A 152 4.07 -9.37 16.08
CA GLN A 152 3.79 -8.26 16.96
C GLN A 152 5.06 -7.68 17.61
N ASP A 153 6.00 -8.52 18.03
CA ASP A 153 7.31 -8.08 18.53
C ASP A 153 8.06 -7.28 17.46
N ALA A 154 8.03 -7.73 16.20
CA ALA A 154 8.66 -7.05 15.07
C ALA A 154 8.00 -5.70 14.75
N VAL A 155 6.67 -5.66 14.70
CA VAL A 155 5.88 -4.42 14.56
C VAL A 155 6.25 -3.42 15.66
N ASN A 156 6.25 -3.85 16.92
CA ASN A 156 6.61 -3.00 18.05
C ASN A 156 8.05 -2.45 17.93
N PHE A 157 8.96 -3.25 17.38
CA PHE A 157 10.35 -2.82 17.17
C PHE A 157 10.45 -1.75 16.08
N LEU A 158 9.76 -1.93 14.96
CA LEU A 158 9.75 -0.98 13.84
C LEU A 158 9.15 0.36 14.26
N GLU A 159 8.02 0.34 14.98
CA GLU A 159 7.29 1.54 15.41
C GLU A 159 7.96 2.31 16.57
N ASP A 160 8.85 1.67 17.33
CA ASP A 160 9.56 2.38 18.40
C ASP A 160 10.53 3.40 17.81
N GLN A 161 10.18 4.68 17.98
CA GLN A 161 10.98 5.82 17.54
C GLN A 161 12.42 5.81 18.08
N ALA A 162 12.70 5.10 19.17
CA ALA A 162 14.05 4.94 19.69
C ALA A 162 14.96 4.09 18.77
N ASN A 163 14.39 3.27 17.88
CA ASN A 163 15.12 2.39 16.98
C ASN A 163 15.41 3.02 15.61
N ASP A 164 14.75 4.14 15.27
CA ASP A 164 14.99 4.95 14.05
C ASP A 164 14.85 4.14 12.74
N CYS A 165 13.85 3.25 12.68
CA CYS A 165 13.65 2.34 11.55
C CYS A 165 13.11 3.00 10.28
N GLY A 166 12.69 4.27 10.32
CA GLY A 166 12.28 5.02 9.12
C GLY A 166 13.45 5.44 8.21
N THR A 167 14.65 4.91 8.44
CA THR A 167 15.85 5.22 7.65
C THR A 167 16.57 3.95 7.22
N LYS A 168 17.12 3.96 6.00
CA LYS A 168 17.82 2.79 5.43
C LYS A 168 19.10 2.46 6.21
N GLY A 169 19.44 1.18 6.26
CA GLY A 169 20.76 0.69 6.70
C GLY A 169 20.88 0.25 8.16
N ASN A 170 19.79 0.24 8.93
CA ASN A 170 19.77 -0.39 10.25
C ASN A 170 19.46 -1.89 10.14
N ALA A 171 20.44 -2.74 10.44
CA ALA A 171 20.30 -4.20 10.33
C ALA A 171 19.24 -4.81 11.26
N ASP A 172 19.04 -4.23 12.45
CA ASP A 172 18.00 -4.72 13.37
C ASP A 172 16.60 -4.36 12.83
N CYS A 173 16.44 -3.16 12.26
CA CYS A 173 15.20 -2.79 11.59
C CYS A 173 14.93 -3.66 10.36
N GLN A 174 15.96 -3.90 9.55
CA GLN A 174 15.89 -4.80 8.38
C GLN A 174 15.42 -6.20 8.77
N GLN A 175 15.96 -6.78 9.85
CA GLN A 175 15.53 -8.09 10.33
C GLN A 175 14.06 -8.09 10.79
N ASN A 176 13.61 -7.06 11.51
CA ASN A 176 12.22 -6.99 11.96
C ASN A 176 11.25 -6.73 10.80
N PHE A 177 11.67 -5.96 9.79
CA PHE A 177 10.92 -5.79 8.55
C PHE A 177 10.78 -7.12 7.80
N HIS A 178 11.84 -7.90 7.62
CA HIS A 178 11.73 -9.23 7.02
C HIS A 178 10.80 -10.18 7.79
N ILE A 179 10.78 -10.11 9.12
CA ILE A 179 9.83 -10.89 9.92
C ILE A 179 8.40 -10.45 9.60
N LEU A 180 8.14 -9.14 9.54
CA LEU A 180 6.81 -8.62 9.20
C LEU A 180 6.40 -9.00 7.78
N GLN A 181 7.21 -8.66 6.78
CA GLN A 181 6.94 -8.95 5.37
C GLN A 181 6.72 -10.44 5.11
N ALA A 182 7.63 -11.30 5.56
CA ALA A 182 7.52 -12.72 5.27
C ALA A 182 6.22 -13.32 5.82
N HIS A 183 5.72 -12.82 6.95
CA HIS A 183 4.43 -13.25 7.49
C HIS A 183 3.25 -12.59 6.76
N HIS A 184 3.37 -11.31 6.37
CA HIS A 184 2.39 -10.62 5.53
C HIS A 184 2.11 -11.39 4.24
N ASP A 185 3.16 -11.72 3.50
CA ASP A 185 3.04 -12.34 2.18
C ASP A 185 2.66 -13.82 2.27
N TYR A 186 3.12 -14.54 3.30
CA TYR A 186 2.89 -16.00 3.44
C TYR A 186 1.60 -16.35 4.17
N CYS A 187 1.25 -15.65 5.25
CA CYS A 187 0.19 -16.07 6.16
C CYS A 187 -1.20 -15.57 5.74
N PRO A 188 -2.28 -16.28 6.12
CA PRO A 188 -3.63 -15.72 6.03
C PRO A 188 -3.75 -14.42 6.83
N TYR A 189 -4.52 -13.45 6.33
CA TYR A 189 -4.67 -12.13 6.95
C TYR A 189 -5.12 -12.20 8.42
N ASP A 190 -5.98 -13.17 8.77
CA ASP A 190 -6.53 -13.35 10.12
C ASP A 190 -5.52 -13.96 11.12
N ALA A 191 -4.38 -14.43 10.62
CA ALA A 191 -3.25 -14.90 11.43
C ALA A 191 -2.33 -13.76 11.88
N LEU A 192 -2.46 -12.57 11.31
CA LEU A 192 -1.58 -11.43 11.56
C LEU A 192 -2.14 -10.48 12.62
N PRO A 193 -1.27 -9.78 13.37
CA PRO A 193 -1.73 -8.76 14.32
C PRO A 193 -2.50 -7.63 13.61
N THR A 194 -3.60 -7.18 14.21
CA THR A 194 -4.37 -6.06 13.65
C THR A 194 -3.51 -4.82 13.45
N GLY A 195 -3.50 -4.30 12.22
CA GLY A 195 -2.74 -3.11 11.85
C GLY A 195 -1.30 -3.37 11.43
N SER A 196 -0.82 -4.62 11.48
CA SER A 196 0.50 -5.00 10.94
C SER A 196 0.66 -4.57 9.48
N GLU A 197 -0.42 -4.63 8.72
CA GLU A 197 -0.50 -4.19 7.34
C GLU A 197 -0.02 -2.76 7.13
N LYS A 198 -0.58 -1.84 7.93
CA LYS A 198 -0.24 -0.42 7.84
C LYS A 198 1.21 -0.17 8.23
N VAL A 199 1.77 -1.04 9.08
CA VAL A 199 3.16 -0.97 9.49
C VAL A 199 4.06 -1.56 8.40
N PHE A 200 3.62 -2.56 7.64
CA PHE A 200 4.37 -3.07 6.48
C PHE A 200 4.55 -1.95 5.44
N HIS A 201 3.43 -1.43 4.93
CA HIS A 201 3.42 -0.34 3.93
C HIS A 201 4.12 0.95 4.40
N ALA A 202 4.15 1.22 5.71
CA ALA A 202 4.85 2.40 6.22
C ALA A 202 6.39 2.29 6.18
N TYR A 203 6.93 1.08 6.05
CA TYR A 203 8.36 0.80 6.18
C TYR A 203 8.97 0.12 4.93
N GLU A 204 8.17 -0.32 3.96
CA GLU A 204 8.62 -1.02 2.75
C GLU A 204 9.66 -0.22 1.95
N ASP A 205 9.45 1.08 1.75
CA ASP A 205 10.39 1.97 1.07
C ASP A 205 11.78 2.06 1.75
N ALA A 206 11.84 1.82 3.06
CA ALA A 206 13.03 2.00 3.90
C ALA A 206 13.90 0.74 3.99
N HIS A 207 13.38 -0.41 3.57
CA HIS A 207 14.01 -1.72 3.79
C HIS A 207 14.08 -2.51 2.49
N GLU A 208 15.07 -3.39 2.39
CA GLU A 208 15.08 -4.36 1.30
C GLU A 208 14.02 -5.43 1.59
N ASP A 209 13.38 -5.90 0.55
CA ASP A 209 12.27 -6.84 0.65
C ASP A 209 12.74 -8.29 0.42
N CYS A 210 11.84 -9.24 0.59
CA CYS A 210 12.13 -10.65 0.34
C CYS A 210 10.96 -11.36 -0.29
N TRP A 211 11.22 -12.37 -1.11
CA TRP A 211 10.14 -13.07 -1.80
C TRP A 211 9.68 -14.33 -1.06
N VAL A 212 8.37 -14.45 -0.89
CA VAL A 212 7.68 -15.67 -0.47
C VAL A 212 6.27 -15.69 -1.04
N GLN A 213 5.78 -16.89 -1.39
CA GLN A 213 4.42 -17.05 -1.90
C GLN A 213 3.41 -17.20 -0.78
N ARG A 214 2.17 -16.72 -0.96
CA ARG A 214 1.06 -16.98 -0.04
C ARG A 214 0.87 -18.48 0.23
N GLN A 215 0.50 -18.83 1.45
CA GLN A 215 0.17 -20.19 1.82
C GLN A 215 -1.04 -20.72 1.04
N TYR A 216 -0.84 -21.85 0.35
CA TYR A 216 -1.91 -22.58 -0.32
C TYR A 216 -2.91 -23.20 0.67
N ASP A 217 -4.21 -23.04 0.40
CA ASP A 217 -5.30 -23.71 1.12
C ASP A 217 -6.10 -24.61 0.17
N ALA A 218 -5.99 -25.93 0.37
CA ALA A 218 -6.70 -26.92 -0.44
C ALA A 218 -8.24 -26.86 -0.37
N SER A 219 -8.80 -26.07 0.57
CA SER A 219 -10.24 -25.84 0.68
C SER A 219 -10.75 -24.71 -0.22
N LEU A 220 -9.85 -23.87 -0.74
CA LEU A 220 -10.17 -22.74 -1.60
C LEU A 220 -10.04 -23.09 -3.08
N ALA A 221 -10.87 -22.46 -3.91
CA ALA A 221 -10.73 -22.51 -5.37
C ALA A 221 -9.53 -21.67 -5.82
N PRO A 222 -8.94 -21.94 -7.00
CA PRO A 222 -7.96 -21.03 -7.58
C PRO A 222 -8.63 -19.70 -7.98
N CYS A 223 -7.92 -18.59 -7.77
CA CYS A 223 -8.33 -17.29 -8.27
C CYS A 223 -8.33 -17.28 -9.80
N PRO A 224 -9.18 -16.46 -10.45
CA PRO A 224 -9.02 -16.17 -11.87
C PRO A 224 -7.60 -15.66 -12.15
N ALA A 225 -6.95 -16.19 -13.18
CA ALA A 225 -5.62 -15.75 -13.57
C ALA A 225 -5.61 -14.25 -13.91
N PHE A 226 -4.54 -13.56 -13.52
CA PHE A 226 -4.27 -12.17 -13.85
C PHE A 226 -2.97 -12.11 -14.65
N ASP A 227 -2.90 -11.22 -15.64
CA ASP A 227 -1.72 -11.05 -16.48
C ASP A 227 -1.01 -9.76 -16.09
N CYS A 228 0.11 -9.88 -15.37
CA CYS A 228 0.90 -8.73 -14.92
C CYS A 228 1.56 -7.97 -16.09
N ALA A 229 1.65 -8.56 -17.28
CA ALA A 229 2.13 -7.86 -18.47
C ALA A 229 1.04 -6.99 -19.13
N ASP A 230 -0.24 -7.18 -18.79
CA ASP A 230 -1.35 -6.40 -19.32
C ASP A 230 -1.49 -5.07 -18.54
N LYS A 231 -0.83 -4.02 -19.04
CA LYS A 231 -0.90 -2.67 -18.45
C LYS A 231 -2.33 -2.07 -18.48
N ASP A 232 -3.18 -2.50 -19.42
CA ASP A 232 -4.60 -2.10 -19.44
C ASP A 232 -5.42 -2.84 -18.37
N ALA A 233 -4.98 -4.01 -17.91
CA ALA A 233 -5.59 -4.70 -16.78
C ALA A 233 -5.11 -4.11 -15.45
N LEU A 234 -3.80 -3.84 -15.30
CA LEU A 234 -3.23 -3.21 -14.11
C LEU A 234 -3.88 -1.84 -13.81
N SER A 235 -4.04 -0.98 -14.81
CA SER A 235 -4.69 0.32 -14.63
C SER A 235 -6.15 0.23 -14.18
N LYS A 236 -6.85 -0.87 -14.50
CA LYS A 236 -8.25 -1.09 -14.06
C LYS A 236 -8.37 -1.59 -12.63
N LEU A 237 -7.27 -1.98 -11.97
CA LEU A 237 -7.32 -2.35 -10.56
C LEU A 237 -7.73 -1.17 -9.66
N ASN A 238 -7.43 0.07 -10.06
CA ASN A 238 -7.94 1.26 -9.38
C ASN A 238 -9.48 1.37 -9.46
N ASP A 239 -10.06 1.03 -10.61
CA ASP A 239 -11.53 1.00 -10.77
C ASP A 239 -12.15 -0.10 -9.89
N ASP A 240 -11.49 -1.26 -9.79
CA ASP A 240 -11.90 -2.36 -8.91
C ASP A 240 -11.86 -1.94 -7.43
N ALA A 241 -10.78 -1.31 -6.99
CA ALA A 241 -10.63 -0.84 -5.61
C ALA A 241 -11.71 0.22 -5.28
N GLN A 242 -11.92 1.19 -6.17
CA GLN A 242 -12.98 2.18 -6.03
C GLN A 242 -14.38 1.54 -6.00
N TYR A 243 -14.60 0.49 -6.79
CA TYR A 243 -15.85 -0.25 -6.79
C TYR A 243 -16.09 -0.92 -5.42
N LEU A 244 -15.06 -1.53 -4.83
CA LEU A 244 -15.13 -2.13 -3.50
C LEU A 244 -15.49 -1.08 -2.44
N TYR A 245 -14.77 0.04 -2.36
CA TYR A 245 -15.06 1.13 -1.41
C TYR A 245 -16.47 1.70 -1.56
N LYS A 246 -16.98 1.76 -2.78
CA LYS A 246 -18.30 2.33 -3.04
C LYS A 246 -19.45 1.37 -2.75
N ASN A 247 -19.27 0.07 -3.01
CA ASN A 247 -20.40 -0.87 -3.08
C ASN A 247 -20.30 -2.06 -2.11
N CYS A 248 -19.11 -2.37 -1.58
CA CYS A 248 -18.84 -3.67 -0.93
C CYS A 248 -18.46 -3.56 0.55
N THR A 249 -18.49 -2.36 1.15
CA THR A 249 -18.01 -2.09 2.54
C THR A 249 -18.77 -2.79 3.67
N GLY A 250 -19.95 -3.35 3.39
CA GLY A 250 -20.74 -4.08 4.40
C GLY A 250 -21.03 -5.54 4.04
N ALA A 251 -20.73 -5.96 2.80
CA ALA A 251 -20.92 -7.31 2.30
C ALA A 251 -20.21 -7.46 0.95
N CYS A 252 -19.63 -8.63 0.71
CA CYS A 252 -18.89 -8.96 -0.51
C CYS A 252 -19.53 -10.15 -1.26
N ASP A 253 -20.85 -10.30 -1.15
CA ASP A 253 -21.57 -11.48 -1.66
C ASP A 253 -22.00 -11.34 -3.13
N SER A 254 -21.87 -10.16 -3.74
CA SER A 254 -22.22 -9.97 -5.16
C SER A 254 -21.11 -10.47 -6.06
N ASP A 255 -21.49 -10.98 -7.23
CA ASP A 255 -20.54 -11.45 -8.24
C ASP A 255 -19.53 -10.35 -8.63
N GLU A 256 -19.95 -9.09 -8.67
CA GLU A 256 -19.08 -7.95 -8.97
C GLU A 256 -18.09 -7.65 -7.84
N CYS A 257 -18.51 -7.68 -6.58
CA CYS A 257 -17.61 -7.48 -5.43
C CYS A 257 -16.58 -8.61 -5.35
N ALA A 258 -17.05 -9.87 -5.47
CA ALA A 258 -16.19 -11.04 -5.48
C ALA A 258 -15.17 -10.98 -6.61
N ALA A 259 -15.60 -10.67 -7.83
CA ALA A 259 -14.69 -10.61 -8.98
C ALA A 259 -13.67 -9.47 -8.88
N ALA A 260 -14.06 -8.30 -8.36
CA ALA A 260 -13.13 -7.18 -8.13
C ALA A 260 -12.09 -7.53 -7.07
N PHE A 261 -12.54 -8.05 -5.91
CA PHE A 261 -11.66 -8.49 -4.84
C PHE A 261 -10.67 -9.58 -5.29
N GLN A 262 -11.14 -10.60 -6.03
CA GLN A 262 -10.27 -11.68 -6.50
C GLN A 262 -9.25 -11.24 -7.55
N ARG A 263 -9.55 -10.21 -8.37
CA ARG A 263 -8.57 -9.62 -9.29
C ARG A 263 -7.48 -8.85 -8.54
N ILE A 264 -7.88 -8.04 -7.56
CA ILE A 264 -6.95 -7.33 -6.68
C ILE A 264 -6.06 -8.32 -5.93
N LEU A 265 -6.64 -9.33 -5.29
CA LEU A 265 -5.91 -10.38 -4.58
C LEU A 265 -4.91 -11.11 -5.49
N MET A 266 -5.33 -11.51 -6.70
CA MET A 266 -4.43 -12.20 -7.63
C MET A 266 -3.30 -11.29 -8.11
N ALA A 267 -3.60 -10.03 -8.43
CA ALA A 267 -2.59 -9.08 -8.88
C ALA A 267 -1.57 -8.77 -7.77
N HIS A 268 -2.05 -8.47 -6.56
CA HIS A 268 -1.22 -8.23 -5.36
C HIS A 268 -0.25 -9.37 -5.09
N ASP A 269 -0.71 -10.62 -5.13
CA ASP A 269 0.13 -11.76 -4.78
C ASP A 269 1.09 -12.22 -5.90
N THR A 270 0.93 -11.76 -7.14
CA THR A 270 1.65 -12.33 -8.30
C THR A 270 2.33 -11.32 -9.21
N CYS A 271 2.00 -10.04 -9.11
CA CYS A 271 2.66 -8.97 -9.86
C CYS A 271 3.69 -8.27 -8.98
N GLU A 272 4.69 -7.66 -9.63
CA GLU A 272 5.66 -6.82 -8.95
C GLU A 272 4.96 -5.63 -8.28
N GLU A 273 5.34 -5.32 -7.05
CA GLU A 273 4.78 -4.23 -6.25
C GLU A 273 4.87 -2.88 -6.99
N ASP A 274 6.03 -2.61 -7.62
CA ASP A 274 6.28 -1.40 -8.41
C ASP A 274 5.36 -1.25 -9.63
N ASP A 275 4.73 -2.33 -10.09
CA ASP A 275 3.78 -2.32 -11.21
C ASP A 275 2.32 -2.12 -10.75
N LEU A 276 2.05 -2.21 -9.46
CA LEU A 276 0.72 -2.12 -8.89
C LEU A 276 0.37 -0.68 -8.48
N PRO A 277 -0.87 -0.21 -8.74
CA PRO A 277 -1.33 1.06 -8.19
C PRO A 277 -1.42 0.98 -6.66
N GLY A 278 -0.87 1.93 -5.89
CA GLY A 278 -0.87 1.86 -4.41
C GLY A 278 -2.25 1.77 -3.72
N VAL A 279 -3.35 2.07 -4.43
CA VAL A 279 -4.71 1.81 -3.94
C VAL A 279 -5.07 0.32 -3.92
N VAL A 280 -4.35 -0.51 -4.67
CA VAL A 280 -4.49 -1.97 -4.73
C VAL A 280 -3.89 -2.59 -3.49
N GLU A 281 -2.66 -2.19 -3.15
CA GLU A 281 -1.94 -2.58 -1.93
C GLU A 281 -2.82 -2.37 -0.69
N THR A 282 -3.24 -1.13 -0.45
CA THR A 282 -4.10 -0.84 0.71
C THR A 282 -5.54 -1.35 0.57
N GLY A 283 -6.06 -1.42 -0.67
CA GLY A 283 -7.43 -1.78 -0.97
C GLY A 283 -7.73 -3.27 -0.79
N LEU A 284 -6.75 -4.15 -0.97
CA LEU A 284 -6.92 -5.57 -0.65
C LEU A 284 -7.27 -5.73 0.83
N HIS A 285 -6.41 -5.22 1.70
CA HIS A 285 -6.47 -5.47 3.14
C HIS A 285 -7.66 -4.81 3.84
N ASP A 286 -8.12 -3.66 3.36
CA ASP A 286 -9.36 -3.04 3.85
C ASP A 286 -10.59 -3.93 3.62
N PHE A 287 -10.51 -4.88 2.69
CA PHE A 287 -11.60 -5.77 2.29
C PHE A 287 -11.40 -7.24 2.67
N GLU A 288 -10.24 -7.68 3.15
CA GLU A 288 -9.99 -9.10 3.47
C GLU A 288 -10.98 -9.68 4.50
N GLU A 289 -11.38 -8.91 5.52
CA GLU A 289 -12.40 -9.34 6.49
C GLU A 289 -13.81 -9.38 5.85
N VAL A 290 -14.18 -8.34 5.09
CA VAL A 290 -15.52 -8.24 4.50
C VAL A 290 -15.71 -9.23 3.35
N CYS A 291 -14.64 -9.54 2.63
CA CYS A 291 -14.56 -10.45 1.50
C CYS A 291 -13.93 -11.81 1.86
N GLU A 292 -13.83 -12.17 3.13
CA GLU A 292 -13.20 -13.43 3.60
C GLU A 292 -13.73 -14.65 2.84
N THR A 293 -15.05 -14.69 2.59
CA THR A 293 -15.71 -15.79 1.87
C THR A 293 -15.38 -15.87 0.37
N GLN A 294 -14.74 -14.85 -0.17
CA GLN A 294 -14.34 -14.73 -1.58
C GLN A 294 -12.85 -14.98 -1.80
N ILE A 295 -12.06 -15.15 -0.73
CA ILE A 295 -10.63 -15.49 -0.82
C ILE A 295 -10.46 -16.80 -1.62
N CYS A 296 -9.45 -16.81 -2.49
CA CYS A 296 -9.10 -17.90 -3.37
C CYS A 296 -7.58 -18.10 -3.39
N ASN A 297 -7.11 -19.24 -3.91
CA ASN A 297 -5.68 -19.49 -4.07
C ASN A 297 -5.11 -18.73 -5.26
N THR A 298 -4.15 -17.85 -4.99
CA THR A 298 -3.29 -17.19 -5.99
C THR A 298 -2.14 -18.08 -6.44
N VAL A 299 -1.83 -19.13 -5.65
CA VAL A 299 -0.80 -20.13 -5.91
C VAL A 299 -1.40 -21.49 -6.30
N ALA A 300 -0.62 -22.31 -7.01
CA ALA A 300 -1.12 -23.60 -7.51
C ALA A 300 -0.99 -24.77 -6.52
N ASP A 301 -0.02 -24.72 -5.60
CA ASP A 301 0.29 -25.81 -4.66
C ASP A 301 0.99 -25.26 -3.41
N THR A 302 1.19 -26.11 -2.41
CA THR A 302 1.86 -25.77 -1.15
C THR A 302 3.30 -25.32 -1.37
N TYR A 303 3.65 -24.18 -0.76
CA TYR A 303 5.02 -23.69 -0.67
C TYR A 303 5.75 -24.31 0.54
N ASP A 304 6.61 -25.29 0.30
CA ASP A 304 7.42 -25.91 1.36
C ASP A 304 8.64 -25.05 1.69
N LEU A 305 8.51 -24.26 2.75
CA LEU A 305 9.56 -23.40 3.30
C LEU A 305 10.86 -24.14 3.60
N ASN A 306 10.84 -25.46 3.84
CA ASN A 306 12.04 -26.26 4.11
C ASN A 306 12.72 -26.74 2.83
N ALA A 307 11.97 -26.87 1.73
CA ALA A 307 12.49 -27.27 0.43
C ALA A 307 13.08 -26.09 -0.37
N VAL A 308 12.96 -24.86 0.13
CA VAL A 308 13.56 -23.69 -0.51
C VAL A 308 15.09 -23.82 -0.52
N GLU A 309 15.64 -23.84 -1.72
CA GLU A 309 17.08 -23.77 -1.98
C GLU A 309 17.57 -22.33 -1.85
N CYS A 310 18.60 -22.15 -1.01
CA CYS A 310 19.24 -20.87 -0.71
C CYS A 310 20.64 -20.86 -1.31
N THR A 311 20.98 -19.81 -2.05
CA THR A 311 22.35 -19.58 -2.49
C THR A 311 23.22 -19.26 -1.28
N ALA A 312 24.42 -19.85 -1.24
CA ALA A 312 25.36 -19.75 -0.13
C ALA A 312 26.41 -18.66 -0.34
#